data_AF-A0A3D5PT29-F1
#
_entry.id   AF-A0A3D5PT29-F1
#
_cell.length_a   1.000
_cell.length_b   1.000
_cell.length_c   1.000
_cell.angle_alpha   90.00
_cell.angle_beta   90.00
_cell.angle_gamma   90.00
#
_symmetry.space_group_name_H-M   'P 1'
#
loop_
_entity.id
_entity.type
_entity.pdbx_description
1 polymer ?
#
loop_
_entity_poly.entity_id
_entity_poly.type
_entity_poly.pdbx_seq_one_letter_code
_entity_poly.pdbx_strand_id
1 'polypeptide(L)'
;TPSHKKAFHEALGGGLSYARASYEAMKSHSPFLAEELSKPNNLLGFRYAETILQHHFPMDIHVVHRNMDCNISATTARKELLHGKKTNLLPPKGAEEAAELIKSGCHTDFSRYEDACLLASRMVSESELSETGLFSEGLEHKWFREIGNEDYEAMLSRIKSKRYLYSRLKRIGAQLLLSGRGPSPFSAPPLPSYARLLALRRSKSSFLNLIPIPVITSMARALKKADARTRLSLEMEIRASDIQSWCQHSPAYRKGRQEFYHSPLIVNY
;
A
#
# COMPACT_ATOMS: atom_id res chain seq x y z
N THR A 1 -6.82 21.27 19.04
CA THR A 1 -6.98 21.93 20.36
C THR A 1 -6.64 20.96 21.49
N PRO A 2 -6.33 21.43 22.71
CA PRO A 2 -6.05 20.56 23.86
C PRO A 2 -7.21 19.60 24.19
N SER A 3 -8.45 20.06 24.06
CA SER A 3 -9.66 19.24 24.24
C SER A 3 -9.73 18.05 23.26
N HIS A 4 -9.40 18.27 21.98
CA HIS A 4 -9.34 17.19 20.98
C HIS A 4 -8.28 16.13 21.33
N LYS A 5 -7.08 16.54 21.77
CA LYS A 5 -6.03 15.59 22.15
C LYS A 5 -6.46 14.73 23.33
N LYS A 6 -7.12 15.31 24.33
CA LYS A 6 -7.63 14.58 25.50
C LYS A 6 -8.66 13.52 25.10
N ALA A 7 -9.70 13.91 24.34
CA ALA A 7 -10.74 13.00 23.86
C ALA A 7 -10.15 11.84 23.01
N PHE A 8 -9.14 12.14 22.19
CA PHE A 8 -8.43 11.15 21.39
C PHE A 8 -7.69 10.11 22.27
N HIS A 9 -6.94 10.55 23.26
CA HIS A 9 -6.21 9.64 24.17
C HIS A 9 -7.14 8.81 25.05
N GLU A 10 -8.25 9.38 25.54
CA GLU A 10 -9.28 8.65 26.29
C GLU A 10 -9.91 7.53 25.43
N ALA A 11 -10.25 7.84 24.18
CA ALA A 11 -10.80 6.86 23.24
C ALA A 11 -9.81 5.72 22.94
N LEU A 12 -8.52 6.01 22.79
CA LEU A 12 -7.47 5.01 22.63
C LEU A 12 -7.32 4.14 23.89
N GLY A 13 -7.35 4.74 25.08
CA GLY A 13 -7.34 4.02 26.36
C GLY A 13 -8.51 3.04 26.48
N GLY A 14 -9.68 3.42 25.95
CA GLY A 14 -10.89 2.59 25.91
C GLY A 14 -10.89 1.43 24.90
N GLY A 15 -9.79 1.14 24.20
CA GLY A 15 -9.75 -0.01 23.28
C GLY A 15 -10.13 0.30 21.84
N LEU A 16 -10.44 1.56 21.50
CA LEU A 16 -10.83 1.93 20.15
C LEU A 16 -9.62 1.94 19.20
N SER A 17 -9.85 1.56 17.95
CA SER A 17 -8.83 1.73 16.91
C SER A 17 -8.48 3.22 16.73
N TYR A 18 -7.26 3.51 16.26
CA TYR A 18 -6.83 4.88 15.95
C TYR A 18 -7.85 5.64 15.10
N ALA A 19 -8.40 5.00 14.06
CA ALA A 19 -9.40 5.60 13.18
C ALA A 19 -10.68 5.97 13.95
N ARG A 20 -11.15 5.10 14.85
CA ARG A 20 -12.35 5.39 15.65
C ARG A 20 -12.08 6.42 16.74
N ALA A 21 -10.93 6.36 17.40
CA ALA A 21 -10.53 7.38 18.36
C ALA A 21 -10.41 8.77 17.71
N SER A 22 -9.84 8.83 16.49
CA SER A 22 -9.78 10.07 15.69
C SER A 22 -11.17 10.58 15.35
N TYR A 23 -12.08 9.68 14.97
CA TYR A 23 -13.48 10.02 14.68
C TYR A 23 -14.19 10.61 15.91
N GLU A 24 -14.10 9.96 17.08
CA GLU A 24 -14.77 10.46 18.30
C GLU A 24 -14.20 11.82 18.74
N ALA A 25 -12.88 11.97 18.69
CA ALA A 25 -12.23 13.25 18.99
C ALA A 25 -12.65 14.37 18.03
N MET A 26 -12.78 14.06 16.73
CA MET A 26 -13.28 15.00 15.73
C MET A 26 -14.75 15.30 15.92
N LYS A 27 -15.56 14.31 16.31
CA LYS A 27 -17.01 14.46 16.50
C LYS A 27 -17.33 15.49 17.59
N SER A 28 -16.52 15.55 18.66
CA SER A 28 -16.64 16.59 19.69
C SER A 28 -16.35 18.00 19.17
N HIS A 29 -15.61 18.14 18.07
CA HIS A 29 -15.30 19.42 17.44
C HIS A 29 -16.29 19.78 16.32
N SER A 30 -16.59 18.82 15.44
CA SER A 30 -17.56 18.94 14.37
C SER A 30 -18.07 17.56 13.96
N PRO A 31 -19.34 17.23 14.27
CA PRO A 31 -19.96 15.97 13.84
C PRO A 31 -19.95 15.79 12.32
N PHE A 32 -20.18 16.87 11.58
CA PHE A 32 -20.14 16.88 10.12
C PHE A 32 -18.76 16.48 9.59
N LEU A 33 -17.68 17.11 10.08
CA LEU A 33 -16.33 16.75 9.65
C LEU A 33 -15.95 15.33 10.06
N ALA A 34 -16.38 14.88 11.24
CA ALA A 34 -16.13 13.50 11.67
C ALA A 34 -16.77 12.50 10.70
N GLU A 35 -18.00 12.74 10.27
CA GLU A 35 -18.68 11.92 9.27
C GLU A 35 -17.99 11.98 7.91
N GLU A 36 -17.67 13.17 7.40
CA GLU A 36 -17.00 13.31 6.11
C GLU A 36 -15.61 12.67 6.10
N LEU A 37 -14.82 12.82 7.15
CA LEU A 37 -13.48 12.22 7.28
C LEU A 37 -13.51 10.71 7.57
N SER A 38 -14.68 10.13 7.83
CA SER A 38 -14.82 8.67 7.84
C SER A 38 -14.82 8.07 6.42
N LYS A 39 -15.09 8.88 5.40
CA LYS A 39 -15.10 8.45 3.99
C LYS A 39 -13.65 8.37 3.45
N PRO A 40 -13.24 7.27 2.80
CA PRO A 40 -11.83 7.05 2.42
C PRO A 40 -11.20 8.14 1.56
N ASN A 41 -11.89 8.63 0.53
CA ASN A 41 -11.35 9.65 -0.37
C ASN A 41 -11.25 11.02 0.29
N ASN A 42 -12.20 11.35 1.17
CA ASN A 42 -12.17 12.60 1.93
C ASN A 42 -11.03 12.59 2.94
N LEU A 43 -10.84 11.48 3.65
CA LEU A 43 -9.70 11.30 4.55
C LEU A 43 -8.38 11.42 3.80
N LEU A 44 -8.28 10.81 2.61
CA LEU A 44 -7.10 10.89 1.77
C LEU A 44 -6.83 12.33 1.29
N GLY A 45 -7.85 13.04 0.79
CA GLY A 45 -7.75 14.43 0.38
C GLY A 45 -7.36 15.36 1.53
N PHE A 46 -7.90 15.11 2.73
CA PHE A 46 -7.50 15.82 3.95
C PHE A 46 -6.01 15.60 4.27
N ARG A 47 -5.50 14.36 4.14
CA ARG A 47 -4.07 14.08 4.35
C ARG A 47 -3.18 14.70 3.27
N TYR A 48 -3.65 14.82 2.03
CA TYR A 48 -2.94 15.58 1.00
C TYR A 48 -2.83 17.06 1.36
N ALA A 49 -3.95 17.68 1.77
CA ALA A 49 -3.98 19.07 2.19
C ALA A 49 -3.06 19.32 3.41
N GLU A 50 -3.14 18.45 4.41
CA GLU A 50 -2.28 18.49 5.58
C GLU A 50 -0.80 18.42 5.19
N THR A 51 -0.41 17.49 4.31
CA THR A 51 0.98 17.33 3.85
C THR A 51 1.46 18.56 3.08
N ILE A 52 0.63 19.10 2.17
CA ILE A 52 0.95 20.32 1.40
C ILE A 52 1.20 21.50 2.33
N LEU A 53 0.34 21.70 3.34
CA LEU A 53 0.48 22.78 4.32
C LEU A 53 1.71 22.59 5.21
N GLN A 54 1.95 21.38 5.73
CA GLN A 54 3.08 21.08 6.61
C GLN A 54 4.43 21.33 5.92
N HIS A 55 4.53 20.97 4.64
CA HIS A 55 5.76 21.10 3.85
C HIS A 55 5.83 22.37 3.00
N HIS A 56 4.81 23.24 3.08
CA HIS A 56 4.73 24.50 2.31
C HIS A 56 4.91 24.29 0.80
N PHE A 57 4.34 23.22 0.25
CA PHE A 57 4.44 22.96 -1.18
C PHE A 57 3.60 23.98 -1.98
N PRO A 58 4.13 24.54 -3.10
CA PRO A 58 3.40 25.49 -3.94
C PRO A 58 2.42 24.75 -4.85
N MET A 59 1.37 24.16 -4.25
CA MET A 59 0.38 23.35 -4.94
C MET A 59 -1.03 23.78 -4.58
N ASP A 60 -1.87 23.94 -5.59
CA ASP A 60 -3.30 24.17 -5.43
C ASP A 60 -4.06 22.84 -5.34
N ILE A 61 -5.09 22.81 -4.48
CA ILE A 61 -5.92 21.61 -4.28
C ILE A 61 -7.23 21.80 -5.03
N HIS A 62 -7.44 20.94 -6.02
CA HIS A 62 -8.70 20.85 -6.75
C HIS A 62 -9.46 19.59 -6.35
N VAL A 63 -10.72 19.75 -5.92
CA VAL A 63 -11.60 18.64 -5.57
C VAL A 63 -12.62 18.45 -6.67
N VAL A 64 -12.77 17.20 -7.14
CA VAL A 64 -13.79 16.81 -8.11
C VAL A 64 -14.77 15.88 -7.43
N HIS A 65 -16.05 16.19 -7.50
CA HIS A 65 -17.10 15.35 -6.93
C HIS A 65 -17.19 14.03 -7.70
N ARG A 66 -17.17 12.93 -6.96
CA ARG A 66 -17.40 11.60 -7.52
C ARG A 66 -18.87 11.48 -7.88
N ASN A 67 -19.16 11.23 -9.16
CA ASN A 67 -20.50 10.88 -9.59
C ASN A 67 -20.87 9.50 -9.01
N MET A 68 -21.89 9.47 -8.16
CA MET A 68 -22.35 8.24 -7.49
C MET A 68 -23.41 7.48 -8.30
N ASP A 69 -24.00 8.11 -9.32
CA ASP A 69 -25.01 7.49 -10.20
C ASP A 69 -24.38 6.42 -11.11
N CYS A 70 -23.10 6.61 -11.47
CA CYS A 70 -22.28 5.62 -12.19
C CYS A 70 -21.15 5.13 -11.28
N ASN A 71 -21.49 4.50 -10.14
CA ASN A 71 -20.50 4.11 -9.15
C ASN A 71 -19.55 3.00 -9.66
N ILE A 72 -18.44 3.40 -10.26
CA ILE A 72 -17.37 2.50 -10.71
C ILE A 72 -16.47 2.15 -9.53
N SER A 73 -16.64 0.96 -8.97
CA SER A 73 -15.81 0.43 -7.88
C SER A 73 -14.76 -0.54 -8.42
N ALA A 74 -13.48 -0.22 -8.22
CA ALA A 74 -12.39 -1.10 -8.58
C ALA A 74 -12.48 -2.46 -7.86
N THR A 75 -13.04 -2.50 -6.65
CA THR A 75 -13.28 -3.76 -5.93
C THR A 75 -14.35 -4.61 -6.61
N THR A 76 -15.41 -4.00 -7.12
CA THR A 76 -16.44 -4.71 -7.89
C THR A 76 -15.88 -5.20 -9.21
N ALA A 77 -15.12 -4.36 -9.94
CA ALA A 77 -14.47 -4.74 -11.18
C ALA A 77 -13.54 -5.96 -11.01
N ARG A 78 -12.69 -5.96 -9.97
CA ARG A 78 -11.84 -7.13 -9.65
C ARG A 78 -12.67 -8.39 -9.37
N LYS A 79 -13.76 -8.27 -8.60
CA LYS A 79 -14.64 -9.42 -8.33
C LYS A 79 -15.25 -9.97 -9.62
N GLU A 80 -15.77 -9.12 -10.50
CA GLU A 80 -16.35 -9.55 -11.77
C GLU A 80 -15.32 -10.26 -12.64
N LEU A 81 -14.16 -9.63 -12.84
CA LEU A 81 -13.06 -10.17 -13.65
C LEU A 81 -12.58 -11.54 -13.15
N LEU A 82 -12.33 -11.68 -11.84
CA LEU A 82 -11.82 -12.93 -11.26
C LEU A 82 -12.85 -14.07 -11.30
N HIS A 83 -14.15 -13.76 -11.34
CA HIS A 83 -15.20 -14.77 -11.51
C HIS A 83 -15.58 -14.99 -12.99
N GLY A 84 -14.76 -14.51 -13.94
CA GLY A 84 -15.00 -14.67 -15.37
C GLY A 84 -16.22 -13.91 -15.90
N LYS A 85 -16.71 -12.91 -15.17
CA LYS A 85 -17.84 -12.07 -15.60
C LYS A 85 -17.34 -10.92 -16.47
N LYS A 86 -18.11 -10.56 -17.50
CA LYS A 86 -17.87 -9.32 -18.25
C LYS A 86 -18.06 -8.13 -17.32
N THR A 87 -17.12 -7.19 -17.33
CA THR A 87 -17.21 -5.95 -16.54
C THR A 87 -17.43 -4.76 -17.46
N ASN A 88 -18.46 -3.97 -17.16
CA ASN A 88 -18.71 -2.67 -17.82
C ASN A 88 -18.03 -1.53 -17.06
N LEU A 89 -17.23 -1.85 -16.04
CA LEU A 89 -16.58 -0.89 -15.15
C LEU A 89 -15.21 -0.44 -15.68
N LEU A 90 -14.77 -0.99 -16.80
CA LEU A 90 -13.51 -0.65 -17.48
C LEU A 90 -13.79 -0.13 -18.89
N PRO A 91 -12.97 0.80 -19.40
CA PRO A 91 -12.96 1.14 -20.82
C PRO A 91 -12.69 -0.12 -21.67
N PRO A 92 -13.18 -0.20 -22.93
CA PRO A 92 -13.07 -1.39 -23.77
C PRO A 92 -11.66 -1.97 -23.85
N LYS A 93 -10.67 -1.13 -24.15
CA LYS A 93 -9.25 -1.52 -24.21
C LYS A 93 -8.73 -2.11 -22.89
N GLY A 94 -9.16 -1.55 -21.76
CA GLY A 94 -8.76 -2.04 -20.44
C GLY A 94 -9.42 -3.37 -20.07
N ALA A 95 -10.65 -3.61 -20.56
CA ALA A 95 -11.33 -4.89 -20.39
C ALA A 95 -10.67 -5.99 -21.25
N GLU A 96 -10.27 -5.67 -22.48
CA GLU A 96 -9.50 -6.57 -23.36
C GLU A 96 -8.16 -6.96 -22.74
N GLU A 97 -7.38 -5.97 -22.31
CA GLU A 97 -6.09 -6.20 -21.63
C GLU A 97 -6.25 -7.05 -20.36
N ALA A 98 -7.25 -6.75 -19.53
CA ALA A 98 -7.54 -7.54 -18.33
C ALA A 98 -7.89 -9.00 -18.67
N ALA A 99 -8.68 -9.23 -19.72
CA ALA A 99 -9.03 -10.58 -20.16
C ALA A 99 -7.81 -11.37 -20.65
N GLU A 100 -6.88 -10.73 -21.37
CA GLU A 100 -5.62 -11.33 -21.81
C GLU A 100 -4.70 -11.68 -20.64
N LEU A 101 -4.57 -10.79 -19.66
CA LEU A 101 -3.78 -11.02 -18.44
C LEU A 101 -4.35 -12.17 -17.60
N ILE A 102 -5.68 -12.26 -17.50
CA ILE A 102 -6.35 -13.37 -16.81
C ILE A 102 -6.13 -14.67 -17.55
N LYS A 103 -6.38 -14.70 -18.87
CA LYS A 103 -6.23 -15.88 -19.72
C LYS A 103 -4.79 -16.41 -19.72
N SER A 104 -3.80 -15.52 -19.76
CA SER A 104 -2.39 -15.89 -19.74
C SER A 104 -1.89 -16.31 -18.35
N GLY A 105 -2.61 -15.97 -17.28
CA GLY A 105 -2.16 -16.16 -15.90
C GLY A 105 -1.16 -15.11 -15.42
N CYS A 106 -1.04 -13.98 -16.13
CA CYS A 106 -0.28 -12.79 -15.72
C CYS A 106 -1.14 -11.90 -14.80
N HIS A 107 -1.67 -12.50 -13.73
CA HIS A 107 -2.37 -11.79 -12.67
C HIS A 107 -2.11 -12.46 -11.32
N THR A 108 -2.21 -11.68 -10.25
CA THR A 108 -1.89 -12.12 -8.89
C THR A 108 -2.81 -13.25 -8.42
N ASP A 109 -2.18 -14.34 -8.00
CA ASP A 109 -2.72 -15.42 -7.19
C ASP A 109 -2.70 -14.99 -5.72
N PHE A 110 -3.89 -14.73 -5.18
CA PHE A 110 -4.05 -14.25 -3.81
C PHE A 110 -3.69 -15.32 -2.79
N SER A 111 -3.94 -16.61 -3.07
CA SER A 111 -3.59 -17.70 -2.17
C SER A 111 -2.08 -17.78 -1.98
N ARG A 112 -1.31 -17.64 -3.07
CA ARG A 112 0.15 -17.53 -2.99
C ARG A 112 0.58 -16.35 -2.13
N TYR A 113 0.04 -15.17 -2.38
CA TYR A 113 0.38 -13.98 -1.59
C TYR A 113 0.10 -14.17 -0.09
N GLU A 114 -1.04 -14.78 0.23
CA GLU A 114 -1.44 -15.08 1.60
C GLU A 114 -0.51 -16.12 2.25
N ASP A 115 -0.14 -17.18 1.52
CA ASP A 115 0.85 -18.18 1.95
C ASP A 115 2.22 -17.54 2.21
N ALA A 116 2.67 -16.61 1.34
CA ALA A 116 3.91 -15.89 1.55
C ALA A 116 3.87 -15.02 2.81
N CYS A 117 2.76 -14.33 3.06
CA CYS A 117 2.59 -13.53 4.28
C CYS A 117 2.61 -14.40 5.54
N LEU A 118 1.95 -15.56 5.50
CA LEU A 118 1.94 -16.52 6.61
C LEU A 118 3.33 -17.12 6.83
N LEU A 119 4.00 -17.54 5.77
CA LEU A 119 5.36 -18.07 5.85
C LEU A 119 6.34 -17.02 6.41
N ALA A 120 6.29 -15.78 5.92
CA ALA A 120 7.10 -14.69 6.46
C ALA A 120 6.86 -14.49 7.97
N SER A 121 5.60 -14.62 8.41
CA SER A 121 5.24 -14.54 9.83
C SER A 121 5.79 -15.70 10.66
N ARG A 122 5.94 -16.89 10.07
CA ARG A 122 6.49 -18.09 10.75
C ARG A 122 8.02 -18.14 10.80
N MET A 123 8.71 -17.36 9.96
CA MET A 123 10.17 -17.34 9.87
C MET A 123 10.85 -16.37 10.86
N VAL A 124 10.06 -15.70 11.70
CA VAL A 124 10.51 -14.70 12.67
C VAL A 124 10.09 -15.11 14.08
N SER A 125 10.98 -14.88 15.03
CA SER A 125 10.71 -15.00 16.46
C SER A 125 9.87 -13.82 16.97
N GLU A 126 9.29 -13.98 18.15
CA GLU A 126 8.53 -12.93 18.83
C GLU A 126 9.38 -11.68 19.13
N SER A 127 10.66 -11.87 19.47
CA SER A 127 11.61 -10.76 19.66
C SER A 127 11.88 -10.03 18.34
N GLU A 128 12.09 -10.77 17.25
CA GLU A 128 12.27 -10.16 15.92
C GLU A 128 11.03 -9.40 15.46
N LEU A 129 9.81 -9.88 15.77
CA LEU A 129 8.57 -9.14 15.51
C LEU A 129 8.57 -7.78 16.22
N SER A 130 9.00 -7.75 17.47
CA SER A 130 9.09 -6.52 18.27
C SER A 130 10.12 -5.54 17.68
N GLU A 131 11.28 -6.04 17.27
CA GLU A 131 12.36 -5.25 16.65
C GLU A 131 11.96 -4.60 15.33
N THR A 132 10.96 -5.15 14.62
CA THR A 132 10.49 -4.53 13.37
C THR A 132 9.94 -3.12 13.55
N GLY A 133 9.40 -2.79 14.73
CA GLY A 133 8.68 -1.53 14.96
C GLY A 133 7.33 -1.42 14.21
N LEU A 134 6.86 -2.50 13.59
CA LEU A 134 5.54 -2.56 12.91
C LEU A 134 4.39 -2.81 13.88
N PHE A 135 4.71 -3.40 15.01
CA PHE A 135 3.77 -3.80 16.05
C PHE A 135 3.76 -2.77 17.18
N SER A 136 2.63 -2.69 17.86
CA SER A 136 2.41 -1.78 18.97
C SER A 136 1.38 -2.40 19.90
N GLU A 137 1.42 -2.06 21.19
CA GLU A 137 0.37 -2.43 22.15
C GLU A 137 0.23 -3.97 22.31
N GLY A 138 1.35 -4.71 22.23
CA GLY A 138 1.37 -6.16 22.41
C GLY A 138 0.77 -6.95 21.25
N LEU A 139 0.56 -6.32 20.09
CA LEU A 139 0.04 -7.00 18.90
C LEU A 139 1.01 -8.08 18.41
N GLU A 140 2.31 -7.90 18.60
CA GLU A 140 3.39 -8.84 18.31
C GLU A 140 3.16 -10.19 19.03
N HIS A 141 2.78 -10.18 20.31
CA HIS A 141 2.49 -11.40 21.08
C HIS A 141 1.28 -12.14 20.51
N LYS A 142 0.23 -11.39 20.19
CA LYS A 142 -0.96 -11.97 19.57
C LYS A 142 -0.65 -12.49 18.17
N TRP A 143 0.14 -11.77 17.39
CA TRP A 143 0.56 -12.20 16.06
C TRP A 143 1.33 -13.52 16.14
N PHE A 144 2.36 -13.56 16.99
CA PHE A 144 3.20 -14.74 17.21
C PHE A 144 2.38 -15.97 17.65
N ARG A 145 1.46 -15.79 18.59
CA ARG A 145 0.60 -16.91 19.04
C ARG A 145 -0.27 -17.50 17.94
N GLU A 146 -0.76 -16.67 17.01
CA GLU A 146 -1.71 -17.11 15.98
C GLU A 146 -1.02 -17.58 14.68
N ILE A 147 0.31 -17.49 14.52
CA ILE A 147 1.02 -17.93 13.29
C ILE A 147 0.85 -19.42 12.96
N GLY A 148 0.45 -20.23 13.95
CA GLY A 148 0.20 -21.66 13.81
C GLY A 148 -1.13 -22.04 13.14
N ASN A 149 -1.99 -21.07 12.82
CA ASN A 149 -3.26 -21.34 12.13
C ASN A 149 -3.02 -21.87 10.70
N GLU A 150 -4.03 -22.56 10.15
CA GLU A 150 -3.95 -23.29 8.88
C GLU A 150 -3.64 -22.40 7.67
N ASP A 151 -4.25 -21.22 7.61
CA ASP A 151 -4.05 -20.24 6.55
C ASP A 151 -3.97 -18.80 7.10
N TYR A 152 -3.60 -17.86 6.23
CA TYR A 152 -3.38 -16.47 6.61
C TYR A 152 -4.68 -15.78 7.05
N GLU A 153 -5.82 -16.05 6.40
CA GLU A 153 -7.09 -15.41 6.74
C GLU A 153 -7.61 -15.92 8.09
N ALA A 154 -7.47 -17.23 8.37
CA ALA A 154 -7.73 -17.84 9.67
C ALA A 154 -6.88 -17.19 10.77
N MET A 155 -5.57 -17.04 10.54
CA MET A 155 -4.68 -16.30 11.45
C MET A 155 -5.18 -14.88 11.69
N LEU A 156 -5.46 -14.11 10.63
CA LEU A 156 -5.92 -12.73 10.75
C LEU A 156 -7.26 -12.62 11.49
N SER A 157 -8.18 -13.57 11.29
CA SER A 157 -9.48 -13.60 11.97
C SER A 157 -9.34 -13.76 13.49
N ARG A 158 -8.37 -14.56 13.96
CA ARG A 158 -8.06 -14.74 15.39
C ARG A 158 -7.42 -13.50 16.00
N ILE A 159 -6.60 -12.79 15.22
CA ILE A 159 -5.92 -11.55 15.65
C ILE A 159 -6.89 -10.36 15.69
N LYS A 160 -7.82 -10.28 14.74
CA LYS A 160 -8.75 -9.17 14.58
C LYS A 160 -9.48 -8.80 15.87
N SER A 161 -9.67 -7.50 16.08
CA SER A 161 -10.45 -6.96 17.21
C SER A 161 -11.10 -5.62 16.83
N LYS A 162 -11.82 -4.98 17.77
CA LYS A 162 -12.28 -3.59 17.59
C LYS A 162 -11.11 -2.60 17.44
N ARG A 163 -9.96 -2.93 18.05
CA ARG A 163 -8.71 -2.15 18.02
C ARG A 163 -7.92 -2.39 16.72
N TYR A 164 -7.91 -3.62 16.21
CA TYR A 164 -7.12 -4.03 15.03
C TYR A 164 -8.03 -4.43 13.86
N LEU A 165 -8.15 -3.54 12.88
CA LEU A 165 -8.93 -3.76 11.66
C LEU A 165 -8.17 -4.65 10.67
N TYR A 166 -8.89 -5.41 9.83
CA TYR A 166 -8.30 -6.25 8.78
C TYR A 166 -7.34 -5.48 7.87
N SER A 167 -7.68 -4.26 7.46
CA SER A 167 -6.80 -3.44 6.61
C SER A 167 -5.47 -3.10 7.27
N ARG A 168 -5.45 -2.92 8.61
CA ARG A 168 -4.21 -2.74 9.38
C ARG A 168 -3.42 -4.04 9.43
N LEU A 169 -4.07 -5.17 9.71
CA LEU A 169 -3.41 -6.47 9.79
C LEU A 169 -2.82 -6.91 8.44
N LYS A 170 -3.57 -6.78 7.35
CA LYS A 170 -3.08 -7.06 5.99
C LYS A 170 -1.89 -6.17 5.62
N ARG A 171 -1.88 -4.91 6.07
CA ARG A 171 -0.73 -4.00 5.89
C ARG A 171 0.49 -4.47 6.68
N ILE A 172 0.32 -4.85 7.94
CA ILE A 172 1.43 -5.37 8.77
C ILE A 172 2.04 -6.62 8.13
N GLY A 173 1.24 -7.58 7.68
CA GLY A 173 1.79 -8.78 7.03
C GLY A 173 2.50 -8.47 5.71
N ALA A 174 1.98 -7.54 4.90
CA ALA A 174 2.68 -7.07 3.70
C ALA A 174 4.02 -6.41 4.02
N GLN A 175 4.05 -5.57 5.06
CA GLN A 175 5.25 -4.89 5.53
C GLN A 175 6.26 -5.90 6.08
N LEU A 176 5.81 -6.90 6.84
CA LEU A 176 6.67 -7.95 7.37
C LEU A 176 7.31 -8.78 6.25
N LEU A 177 6.49 -9.21 5.28
CA LEU A 177 6.94 -9.92 4.09
C LEU A 177 7.99 -9.11 3.29
N LEU A 178 7.85 -7.78 3.25
CA LEU A 178 8.79 -6.89 2.57
C LEU A 178 10.01 -6.51 3.41
N SER A 179 9.96 -6.53 4.75
CA SER A 179 11.01 -5.95 5.60
C SER A 179 12.26 -6.83 5.70
N GLY A 180 12.11 -8.15 5.60
CA GLY A 180 13.20 -9.06 5.99
C GLY A 180 13.40 -9.05 7.51
N ARG A 181 14.61 -9.38 7.98
CA ARG A 181 14.96 -9.37 9.41
C ARG A 181 15.45 -7.99 9.87
N GLY A 182 15.16 -7.66 11.13
CA GLY A 182 15.55 -6.40 11.78
C GLY A 182 14.50 -5.28 11.65
N PRO A 183 14.89 -4.03 11.93
CA PRO A 183 13.98 -2.88 11.91
C PRO A 183 13.31 -2.70 10.55
N SER A 184 11.99 -2.53 10.56
CA SER A 184 11.24 -2.35 9.33
C SER A 184 11.45 -0.95 8.78
N PRO A 185 11.72 -0.78 7.46
CA PRO A 185 11.78 0.53 6.83
C PRO A 185 10.42 1.26 6.83
N PHE A 186 9.33 0.56 7.14
CA PHE A 186 7.98 1.15 7.22
C PHE A 186 7.64 1.71 8.60
N SER A 187 8.47 1.47 9.63
CA SER A 187 8.29 2.04 10.97
C SER A 187 8.54 3.56 10.98
N ALA A 188 9.52 4.01 10.19
CA ALA A 188 9.84 5.41 9.96
C ALA A 188 10.13 5.60 8.45
N PRO A 189 9.09 5.71 7.61
CA PRO A 189 9.26 5.79 6.17
C PRO A 189 10.06 7.05 5.80
N PRO A 190 11.16 6.92 5.03
CA PRO A 190 11.94 8.08 4.62
C PRO A 190 11.15 8.94 3.63
N LEU A 191 11.49 10.23 3.57
CA LEU A 191 11.05 11.06 2.45
C LEU A 191 11.57 10.45 1.12
N PRO A 192 10.76 10.45 0.05
CA PRO A 192 11.19 9.94 -1.25
C PRO A 192 12.48 10.63 -1.73
N SER A 193 13.50 9.84 -2.06
CA SER A 193 14.80 10.36 -2.51
C SER A 193 14.94 10.38 -4.04
N TYR A 194 13.96 9.88 -4.77
CA TYR A 194 13.94 9.82 -6.23
C TYR A 194 12.51 9.70 -6.77
N ALA A 195 12.37 9.94 -8.08
CA ALA A 195 11.17 9.64 -8.85
C ALA A 195 11.44 8.45 -9.79
N ARG A 196 10.68 7.36 -9.64
CA ARG A 196 10.75 6.18 -10.53
C ARG A 196 9.93 6.45 -11.79
N LEU A 197 10.57 6.51 -12.97
CA LEU A 197 9.86 6.68 -14.23
C LEU A 197 9.32 5.33 -14.73
N LEU A 198 8.01 5.14 -14.70
CA LEU A 198 7.36 3.91 -15.20
C LEU A 198 6.90 4.04 -16.66
N ALA A 199 6.39 5.22 -17.03
CA ALA A 199 5.93 5.52 -18.37
C ALA A 199 6.07 7.02 -18.68
N LEU A 200 6.22 7.37 -19.96
CA LEU A 200 6.34 8.74 -20.42
C LEU A 200 5.71 8.90 -21.80
N ARG A 201 4.87 9.92 -21.97
CA ARG A 201 4.49 10.39 -23.31
C ARG A 201 5.67 11.16 -23.92
N ARG A 202 6.15 10.74 -25.10
CA ARG A 202 7.35 11.31 -25.73
C ARG A 202 7.28 12.83 -25.88
N SER A 203 6.12 13.37 -26.22
CA SER A 203 5.89 14.82 -26.36
C SER A 203 6.01 15.62 -25.05
N LYS A 204 6.08 14.94 -23.90
CA LYS A 204 6.16 15.54 -22.56
C LYS A 204 7.51 15.26 -21.87
N SER A 205 8.51 14.78 -22.61
CA SER A 205 9.84 14.48 -22.05
C SER A 205 10.52 15.69 -21.39
N SER A 206 10.27 16.90 -21.88
CA SER A 206 10.82 18.14 -21.31
C SER A 206 10.39 18.38 -19.86
N PHE A 207 9.25 17.85 -19.42
CA PHE A 207 8.78 17.99 -18.03
C PHE A 207 9.66 17.26 -17.03
N LEU A 208 10.44 16.26 -17.45
CA LEU A 208 11.37 15.56 -16.57
C LEU A 208 12.44 16.50 -15.99
N ASN A 209 12.79 17.56 -16.72
CA ASN A 209 13.76 18.57 -16.27
C ASN A 209 13.23 19.45 -15.13
N LEU A 210 11.92 19.45 -14.91
CA LEU A 210 11.28 20.23 -13.84
C LEU A 210 11.20 19.45 -12.51
N ILE A 211 11.55 18.16 -12.52
CA ILE A 211 11.46 17.31 -11.33
C ILE A 211 12.68 17.60 -10.42
N PRO A 212 12.46 18.02 -9.16
CA PRO A 212 13.55 18.49 -8.28
C PRO A 212 14.35 17.35 -7.61
N ILE A 213 14.03 16.10 -7.92
CA ILE A 213 14.67 14.91 -7.36
C ILE A 213 15.18 14.00 -8.51
N PRO A 214 16.19 13.16 -8.27
CA PRO A 214 16.72 12.25 -9.29
C PRO A 214 15.62 11.40 -9.93
N VAL A 215 15.56 11.41 -11.27
CA VAL A 215 14.63 10.57 -12.03
C VAL A 215 15.32 9.26 -12.41
N ILE A 216 14.80 8.15 -11.92
CA ILE A 216 15.34 6.81 -12.17
C ILE A 216 14.63 6.19 -13.35
N THR A 217 15.41 5.89 -14.38
CA THR A 217 14.97 5.19 -15.60
C THR A 217 15.56 3.77 -15.72
N SER A 218 16.64 3.47 -15.00
CA SER A 218 17.31 2.17 -15.01
C SER A 218 17.73 1.78 -13.60
N MET A 219 17.25 0.63 -13.10
CA MET A 219 17.60 0.15 -11.76
C MET A 219 19.09 -0.11 -11.61
N ALA A 220 19.70 -0.76 -12.59
CA ALA A 220 21.13 -1.10 -12.53
C ALA A 220 22.00 0.15 -12.39
N ARG A 221 21.68 1.23 -13.14
CA ARG A 221 22.41 2.50 -13.05
C ARG A 221 22.14 3.21 -11.73
N ALA A 222 20.89 3.16 -11.24
CA ALA A 222 20.52 3.78 -9.97
C ALA A 222 21.26 3.15 -8.78
N LEU A 223 21.27 1.83 -8.66
CA LEU A 223 21.94 1.14 -7.53
C LEU A 223 23.44 1.45 -7.46
N LYS A 224 24.11 1.61 -8.61
CA LYS A 224 25.54 1.96 -8.67
C LYS A 224 25.83 3.36 -8.14
N LYS A 225 24.88 4.30 -8.27
CA LYS A 225 25.04 5.70 -7.89
C LYS A 225 24.36 6.06 -6.57
N ALA A 226 23.49 5.18 -6.06
CA ALA A 226 22.69 5.44 -4.87
C ALA A 226 23.56 5.56 -3.61
N ASP A 227 23.21 6.52 -2.76
CA ASP A 227 23.65 6.53 -1.37
C ASP A 227 22.98 5.40 -0.57
N ALA A 228 23.32 5.27 0.71
CA ALA A 228 22.78 4.20 1.55
C ALA A 228 21.24 4.23 1.67
N ARG A 229 20.63 5.42 1.77
CA ARG A 229 19.18 5.56 1.98
C ARG A 229 18.42 5.27 0.69
N THR A 230 18.84 5.83 -0.43
CA THR A 230 18.26 5.55 -1.74
C THR A 230 18.43 4.09 -2.10
N ARG A 231 19.59 3.48 -1.79
CA ARG A 231 19.82 2.05 -2.05
C ARG A 231 18.80 1.18 -1.30
N LEU A 232 18.53 1.48 -0.03
CA LEU A 232 17.52 0.74 0.75
C LEU A 232 16.13 0.81 0.09
N SER A 233 15.69 2.00 -0.34
CA SER A 233 14.40 2.16 -1.03
C SER A 233 14.35 1.41 -2.36
N LEU A 234 15.43 1.42 -3.14
CA LEU A 234 15.51 0.68 -4.41
C LEU A 234 15.49 -0.83 -4.21
N GLU A 235 16.18 -1.32 -3.18
CA GLU A 235 16.19 -2.75 -2.83
C GLU A 235 14.80 -3.21 -2.37
N MET A 236 14.06 -2.36 -1.65
CA MET A 236 12.66 -2.63 -1.30
C MET A 236 11.77 -2.72 -2.53
N GLU A 237 11.92 -1.83 -3.53
CA GLU A 237 11.16 -1.90 -4.78
C GLU A 237 11.45 -3.20 -5.55
N ILE A 238 12.73 -3.58 -5.67
CA ILE A 238 13.14 -4.84 -6.32
C ILE A 238 12.50 -6.03 -5.61
N ARG A 239 12.57 -6.06 -4.28
CA ARG A 239 11.97 -7.13 -3.48
C ARG A 239 10.46 -7.19 -3.66
N ALA A 240 9.77 -6.04 -3.68
CA ALA A 240 8.33 -5.99 -3.91
C ALA A 240 7.95 -6.53 -5.30
N SER A 241 8.72 -6.17 -6.33
CA SER A 241 8.56 -6.67 -7.71
C SER A 241 8.77 -8.19 -7.78
N ASP A 242 9.80 -8.71 -7.12
CA ASP A 242 10.12 -10.14 -7.07
C ASP A 242 9.02 -10.95 -6.35
N ILE A 243 8.52 -10.44 -5.22
CA ILE A 243 7.42 -11.05 -4.48
C ILE A 243 6.14 -11.03 -5.32
N GLN A 244 5.82 -9.91 -5.96
CA GLN A 244 4.66 -9.81 -6.85
C GLN A 244 4.74 -10.81 -8.00
N SER A 245 5.93 -10.97 -8.60
CA SER A 245 6.18 -11.94 -9.67
C SER A 245 5.97 -13.37 -9.17
N TRP A 246 6.50 -13.71 -7.99
CA TRP A 246 6.30 -15.03 -7.39
C TRP A 246 4.82 -15.36 -7.12
N CYS A 247 4.00 -14.33 -6.84
CA CYS A 247 2.55 -14.44 -6.66
C CYS A 247 1.76 -14.51 -7.97
N GLN A 248 2.35 -14.66 -9.16
CA GLN A 248 1.58 -14.78 -10.40
C GLN A 248 0.95 -16.17 -10.57
N HIS A 249 -0.25 -16.26 -11.16
CA HIS A 249 -0.93 -17.54 -11.41
C HIS A 249 -0.12 -18.46 -12.32
N SER A 250 0.38 -17.98 -13.46
CA SER A 250 1.16 -18.79 -14.38
C SER A 250 2.66 -18.78 -14.01
N PRO A 251 3.33 -19.95 -13.92
CA PRO A 251 4.76 -20.04 -13.66
C PRO A 251 5.64 -19.24 -14.64
N ALA A 252 5.16 -19.01 -15.87
CA ALA A 252 5.87 -18.24 -16.88
C ALA A 252 6.15 -16.79 -16.44
N TYR A 253 5.32 -16.23 -15.56
CA TYR A 253 5.46 -14.86 -15.06
C TYR A 253 6.10 -14.78 -13.66
N ARG A 254 6.59 -15.91 -13.12
CA ARG A 254 7.21 -15.96 -11.78
C ARG A 254 8.71 -15.71 -11.75
N LYS A 255 9.28 -15.31 -12.89
CA LYS A 255 10.71 -15.03 -12.99
C LYS A 255 11.03 -13.79 -12.15
N GLY A 256 12.01 -13.89 -11.26
CA GLY A 256 12.49 -12.74 -10.48
C GLY A 256 13.41 -11.80 -11.27
N ARG A 257 13.81 -10.72 -10.62
CA ARG A 257 14.74 -9.68 -11.09
C ARG A 257 14.27 -8.96 -12.36
N GLN A 258 12.96 -8.91 -12.61
CA GLN A 258 12.40 -8.28 -13.81
C GLN A 258 12.65 -6.76 -13.83
N GLU A 259 12.76 -6.13 -12.66
CA GLU A 259 12.99 -4.70 -12.51
C GLU A 259 14.26 -4.18 -13.23
N PHE A 260 15.24 -5.06 -13.51
CA PHE A 260 16.46 -4.72 -14.24
C PHE A 260 16.28 -4.71 -15.77
N TYR A 261 15.24 -5.36 -16.28
CA TYR A 261 15.00 -5.55 -17.71
C TYR A 261 13.89 -4.66 -18.26
N HIS A 262 13.05 -4.09 -17.39
CA HIS A 262 12.00 -3.16 -17.79
C HIS A 262 12.56 -1.75 -17.95
N SER A 263 12.49 -1.24 -19.18
CA SER A 263 12.66 0.18 -19.47
C SER A 263 11.32 0.90 -19.34
N PRO A 264 11.31 2.21 -19.03
CA PRO A 264 10.07 2.98 -18.97
C PRO A 264 9.29 2.89 -20.28
N LEU A 265 7.97 2.73 -20.19
CA LEU A 265 7.11 2.68 -21.38
C LEU A 265 7.07 4.05 -22.06
N ILE A 266 7.58 4.15 -23.28
CA ILE A 266 7.51 5.39 -24.07
C ILE A 266 6.33 5.33 -25.02
N VAL A 267 5.39 6.25 -24.80
CA VAL A 267 4.16 6.36 -25.57
C VAL A 267 4.28 7.51 -26.58
N ASN A 268 4.03 7.24 -27.86
CA ASN A 268 4.25 8.22 -28.94
C ASN A 268 2.99 9.00 -29.37
N TYR A 269 1.79 8.54 -29.02
CA TYR A 269 0.55 9.22 -29.39
C TYR A 269 0.27 10.43 -28.51
#